data_AF-A0A093CJA3-F1
#
_entry.id   AF-A0A093CJA3-F1
#
_cell.length_a   1.000
_cell.length_b   1.000
_cell.length_c   1.000
_cell.angle_alpha   90.00
_cell.angle_beta   90.00
_cell.angle_gamma   90.00
#
_symmetry.space_group_name_H-M   'P 1'
#
loop_
_entity.id
_entity.type
_entity.pdbx_description
1 polymer ?
#
loop_
_entity_poly.entity_id
_entity_poly.type
_entity_poly.pdbx_seq_one_letter_code
_entity_poly.pdbx_strand_id
1 'polypeptide(L)'
;GNVFVVSLAVADLVVAIYPYPLVLTSVFHNGWNLGYLHCQISGFLMGLSVIGSIFNIAGIAINRYCYICHSLKYDKLYSDKNALCYVVLIWVLTFVAIVPNLFVGSLQYDPRIYSCTFAQSVSSAYTIAVVFFHFLLPITIVTFCYLRIWILVIQVRRRVKPDNNPRLKPHDFRNFITMFVVFVLFAVCWAPLNFIGLAVAVNPETIIPRIPEWLFVSSYYMAYFNSCLNAIIYGLLNQNFRREYKRIIVTFCTAKLFFQDSSNDVGDRMKSKPSPLITNNNQVKVDSV
;
A
#
# COMPACT_ATOMS: atom_id res chain seq x y z
N GLY A 1 -4.35 -15.98 -0.13
CA GLY A 1 -3.04 -15.32 -0.24
C GLY A 1 -3.08 -13.96 -0.95
N ASN A 2 -3.56 -13.90 -2.20
CA ASN A 2 -3.52 -12.65 -2.98
C ASN A 2 -4.43 -11.54 -2.43
N VAL A 3 -5.51 -11.90 -1.72
CA VAL A 3 -6.43 -10.92 -1.09
C VAL A 3 -5.71 -10.01 -0.09
N PHE A 4 -4.77 -10.53 0.70
CA PHE A 4 -3.98 -9.70 1.62
C PHE A 4 -3.06 -8.72 0.88
N VAL A 5 -2.54 -9.10 -0.29
CA VAL A 5 -1.72 -8.20 -1.13
C VAL A 5 -2.57 -7.07 -1.71
N VAL A 6 -3.81 -7.37 -2.14
CA VAL A 6 -4.76 -6.34 -2.58
C VAL A 6 -5.13 -5.42 -1.43
N SER A 7 -5.41 -5.96 -0.25
CA SER A 7 -5.69 -5.19 0.96
C SER A 7 -4.53 -4.26 1.34
N LEU A 8 -3.28 -4.74 1.26
CA LEU A 8 -2.09 -3.91 1.47
C LEU A 8 -2.00 -2.78 0.43
N ALA A 9 -2.23 -3.07 -0.85
CA ALA A 9 -2.21 -2.06 -1.91
C ALA A 9 -3.31 -0.99 -1.71
N VAL A 10 -4.48 -1.36 -1.17
CA VAL A 10 -5.52 -0.40 -0.80
C VAL A 10 -5.04 0.51 0.33
N ALA A 11 -4.38 -0.03 1.35
CA ALA A 11 -3.81 0.76 2.45
C ALA A 11 -2.79 1.80 1.94
N ASP A 12 -1.91 1.41 1.02
CA ASP A 12 -0.92 2.30 0.41
C ASP A 12 -1.55 3.35 -0.51
N LEU A 13 -2.62 2.99 -1.23
CA LEU A 13 -3.29 3.92 -2.14
C LEU A 13 -4.03 5.04 -1.38
N VAL A 14 -4.62 4.72 -0.22
CA VAL A 14 -5.33 5.70 0.61
C VAL A 14 -4.41 6.86 1.02
N VAL A 15 -3.16 6.57 1.42
CA VAL A 15 -2.20 7.62 1.80
C VAL A 15 -1.72 8.45 0.61
N ALA A 16 -1.58 7.81 -0.54
CA ALA A 16 -1.19 8.49 -1.78
C ALA A 16 -2.26 9.44 -2.32
N ILE A 17 -3.55 9.13 -2.13
CA ILE A 17 -4.66 9.93 -2.66
C ILE A 17 -4.94 11.16 -1.80
N TYR A 18 -4.82 11.06 -0.47
CA TYR A 18 -5.32 12.13 0.42
C TYR A 18 -4.25 12.74 1.34
N PRO A 19 -3.63 12.02 2.30
CA PRO A 19 -2.58 12.58 3.14
C PRO A 19 -1.38 13.17 2.38
N TYR A 20 -0.80 12.46 1.40
CA TYR A 20 0.42 12.92 0.74
C TYR A 20 0.25 14.22 -0.06
N PRO A 21 -0.84 14.42 -0.83
CA PRO A 21 -1.11 15.72 -1.45
C PRO A 21 -1.27 16.87 -0.46
N LEU A 22 -1.87 16.62 0.71
CA LEU A 22 -2.03 17.65 1.76
C LEU A 22 -0.69 18.02 2.40
N VAL A 23 0.18 17.03 2.63
CA VAL A 23 1.56 17.28 3.09
C VAL A 23 2.32 18.10 2.06
N LEU A 24 2.25 17.72 0.78
CA LEU A 24 2.90 18.47 -0.30
C LEU A 24 2.42 19.92 -0.38
N THR A 25 1.09 20.13 -0.25
CA THR A 25 0.49 21.47 -0.21
C THR A 25 1.00 22.26 1.01
N SER A 26 1.12 21.61 2.16
CA SER A 26 1.62 22.24 3.39
C SER A 26 3.09 22.64 3.29
N VAL A 27 3.90 21.87 2.56
CA VAL A 27 5.29 22.22 2.24
C VAL A 27 5.34 23.48 1.35
N PHE A 28 4.53 23.55 0.29
CA PHE A 28 4.50 24.73 -0.60
C PHE A 28 4.00 26.00 0.10
N HIS A 29 3.06 25.86 1.03
CA HIS A 29 2.50 27.00 1.78
C HIS A 29 3.24 27.30 3.10
N ASN A 30 4.32 26.57 3.42
CA ASN A 30 5.07 26.69 4.68
C ASN A 30 4.19 26.65 5.94
N GLY A 31 3.15 25.81 5.95
CA GLY A 31 2.21 25.75 7.06
C GLY A 31 0.93 24.97 6.76
N TRP A 32 0.17 24.63 7.80
CA TRP A 32 -1.11 23.92 7.67
C TRP A 32 -2.30 24.88 7.63
N ASN A 33 -2.78 25.18 6.42
CA ASN A 33 -3.90 26.12 6.20
C ASN A 33 -5.25 25.43 5.91
N LEU A 34 -5.29 24.10 5.96
CA LEU A 34 -6.47 23.29 5.60
C LEU A 34 -7.45 23.10 6.79
N GLY A 35 -7.14 23.69 7.95
CA GLY A 35 -7.97 23.60 9.15
C GLY A 35 -7.79 22.30 9.95
N TYR A 36 -8.37 22.28 11.15
CA TYR A 36 -8.22 21.19 12.12
C TYR A 36 -8.81 19.86 11.64
N LEU A 37 -9.98 19.90 10.99
CA LEU A 37 -10.66 18.68 10.53
C LEU A 37 -9.79 17.88 9.54
N HIS A 38 -9.20 18.55 8.55
CA HIS A 38 -8.31 17.92 7.58
C HIS A 38 -7.04 17.37 8.25
N CYS A 39 -6.53 18.04 9.29
CA CYS A 39 -5.38 17.58 10.05
C CYS A 39 -5.66 16.25 10.75
N GLN A 40 -6.81 16.16 11.44
CA GLN A 40 -7.24 14.94 12.12
C GLN A 40 -7.49 13.80 11.12
N ILE A 41 -8.22 14.06 10.03
CA ILE A 41 -8.49 13.04 9.00
C ILE A 41 -7.18 12.56 8.35
N SER A 42 -6.27 13.47 8.02
CA SER A 42 -4.96 13.10 7.44
C SER A 42 -4.16 12.23 8.39
N GLY A 43 -4.04 12.60 9.66
CA GLY A 43 -3.35 11.81 10.68
C GLY A 43 -4.00 10.44 10.89
N PHE A 44 -5.34 10.38 10.92
CA PHE A 44 -6.10 9.15 11.06
C PHE A 44 -5.87 8.19 9.89
N LEU A 45 -5.97 8.67 8.65
CA LEU A 45 -5.74 7.87 7.45
C LEU A 45 -4.29 7.39 7.34
N MET A 46 -3.33 8.23 7.75
CA MET A 46 -1.92 7.82 7.85
C MET A 46 -1.79 6.66 8.83
N GLY A 47 -2.32 6.80 10.05
CA GLY A 47 -2.29 5.73 11.05
C GLY A 47 -2.96 4.44 10.58
N LEU A 48 -4.14 4.55 9.94
CA LEU A 48 -4.88 3.42 9.38
C LEU A 48 -4.06 2.68 8.33
N SER A 49 -3.36 3.39 7.44
CA SER A 49 -2.50 2.79 6.44
C SER A 49 -1.30 2.08 7.06
N VAL A 50 -0.64 2.69 8.02
CA VAL A 50 0.57 2.16 8.65
C VAL A 50 0.27 0.90 9.48
N ILE A 51 -0.71 1.00 10.38
CA ILE A 51 -1.11 -0.12 11.24
C ILE A 51 -1.76 -1.22 10.40
N GLY A 52 -2.59 -0.85 9.41
CA GLY A 52 -3.17 -1.79 8.47
C GLY A 52 -2.09 -2.55 7.69
N SER A 53 -1.03 -1.87 7.26
CA SER A 53 0.06 -2.47 6.49
C SER A 53 0.81 -3.54 7.29
N ILE A 54 1.22 -3.25 8.52
CA ILE A 54 1.94 -4.23 9.34
C ILE A 54 1.06 -5.45 9.67
N PHE A 55 -0.23 -5.25 9.95
CA PHE A 55 -1.16 -6.36 10.19
C PHE A 55 -1.41 -7.18 8.91
N ASN A 56 -1.49 -6.55 7.74
CA ASN A 56 -1.55 -7.28 6.47
C ASN A 56 -0.26 -8.08 6.21
N ILE A 57 0.92 -7.51 6.48
CA ILE A 57 2.21 -8.20 6.36
C ILE A 57 2.27 -9.40 7.32
N ALA A 58 1.80 -9.24 8.56
CA ALA A 58 1.66 -10.33 9.53
C ALA A 58 0.73 -11.43 9.03
N GLY A 59 -0.46 -11.06 8.51
CA GLY A 59 -1.40 -11.99 7.90
C GLY A 59 -0.79 -12.77 6.72
N ILE A 60 -0.03 -12.08 5.85
CA ILE A 60 0.70 -12.71 4.74
C ILE A 60 1.72 -13.72 5.27
N ALA A 61 2.52 -13.35 6.27
CA ALA A 61 3.54 -14.22 6.85
C ALA A 61 2.92 -15.47 7.49
N ILE A 62 1.84 -15.33 8.25
CA ILE A 62 1.12 -16.45 8.87
C ILE A 62 0.50 -17.34 7.79
N ASN A 63 -0.18 -16.76 6.79
CA ASN A 63 -0.75 -17.51 5.68
C ASN A 63 0.33 -18.35 4.97
N ARG A 64 1.52 -17.79 4.72
CA ARG A 64 2.64 -18.51 4.08
C ARG A 64 3.25 -19.57 4.98
N TYR A 65 3.39 -19.29 6.27
CA TYR A 65 3.81 -20.27 7.26
C TYR A 65 2.88 -21.48 7.27
N CYS A 66 1.56 -21.27 7.36
CA CYS A 66 0.58 -22.35 7.32
C CYS A 66 0.62 -23.13 5.99
N TYR A 67 0.77 -22.43 4.85
CA TYR A 67 0.84 -23.07 3.54
C TYR A 67 2.06 -24.01 3.40
N ILE A 68 3.24 -23.56 3.84
CA ILE A 68 4.49 -24.30 3.65
C ILE A 68 4.71 -25.35 4.76
N CYS A 69 4.48 -24.99 6.01
CA CYS A 69 4.75 -25.87 7.16
C CYS A 69 3.59 -26.81 7.50
N HIS A 70 2.36 -26.47 7.09
CA HIS A 70 1.14 -27.20 7.47
C HIS A 70 0.17 -27.39 6.29
N SER A 71 0.68 -27.79 5.12
CA SER A 71 -0.10 -27.94 3.88
C SER A 71 -1.38 -28.76 4.04
N LEU A 72 -1.35 -29.87 4.79
CA LEU A 72 -2.53 -30.74 5.00
C LEU A 72 -3.69 -30.07 5.76
N LYS A 73 -3.39 -29.09 6.63
CA LYS A 73 -4.41 -28.33 7.38
C LYS A 73 -4.78 -27.01 6.68
N TYR A 74 -3.93 -26.55 5.76
CA TYR A 74 -4.10 -25.27 5.08
C TYR A 74 -5.40 -25.22 4.29
N ASP A 75 -5.71 -26.25 3.49
CA ASP A 75 -6.92 -26.26 2.64
C ASP A 75 -8.22 -26.19 3.45
N LYS A 76 -8.20 -26.69 4.69
CA LYS A 76 -9.34 -26.60 5.63
C LYS A 76 -9.43 -25.24 6.33
N LEU A 77 -8.30 -24.59 6.59
CA LEU A 77 -8.22 -23.35 7.37
C LEU A 77 -8.38 -22.10 6.48
N TYR A 78 -7.69 -22.08 5.33
CA TYR A 78 -7.62 -20.95 4.41
C TYR A 78 -8.41 -21.21 3.13
N SER A 79 -9.74 -21.11 3.23
CA SER A 79 -10.62 -20.91 2.08
C SER A 79 -10.68 -19.42 1.70
N ASP A 80 -11.05 -19.09 0.46
CA ASP A 80 -11.19 -17.70 0.00
C ASP A 80 -12.15 -16.87 0.87
N LYS A 81 -13.23 -17.49 1.36
CA LYS A 81 -14.18 -16.85 2.30
C LYS A 81 -13.53 -16.52 3.64
N ASN A 82 -12.74 -17.45 4.18
CA ASN A 82 -12.04 -17.26 5.45
C ASN A 82 -10.92 -16.22 5.30
N ALA A 83 -10.21 -16.21 4.17
CA ALA A 83 -9.20 -15.20 3.86
C ALA A 83 -9.79 -13.79 3.83
N LEU A 84 -10.99 -13.61 3.25
CA LEU A 84 -11.70 -12.33 3.29
C LEU A 84 -12.11 -11.96 4.72
N CYS A 85 -12.61 -12.91 5.51
CA CYS A 85 -12.93 -12.70 6.92
C CYS A 85 -11.71 -12.22 7.72
N TYR A 86 -10.53 -12.82 7.52
CA TYR A 86 -9.29 -12.37 8.16
C TYR A 86 -8.90 -10.95 7.74
N VAL A 87 -9.09 -10.56 6.48
CA VAL A 87 -8.85 -9.19 6.02
C VAL A 87 -9.80 -8.21 6.70
N VAL A 88 -11.10 -8.51 6.76
CA VAL A 88 -12.08 -7.68 7.47
C VAL A 88 -11.69 -7.53 8.94
N LEU A 89 -11.31 -8.62 9.60
CA LEU A 89 -10.85 -8.62 10.98
C LEU A 89 -9.60 -7.73 11.17
N ILE A 90 -8.63 -7.79 10.26
CA ILE A 90 -7.45 -6.90 10.27
C ILE A 90 -7.86 -5.43 10.21
N TRP A 91 -8.79 -5.06 9.32
CA TRP A 91 -9.26 -3.68 9.22
C TRP A 91 -10.03 -3.21 10.45
N VAL A 92 -10.87 -4.08 11.03
CA VAL A 92 -11.57 -3.80 12.29
C VAL A 92 -10.56 -3.57 13.42
N LEU A 93 -9.56 -4.46 13.58
CA LEU A 93 -8.48 -4.31 14.56
C LEU A 93 -7.69 -3.01 14.34
N THR A 94 -7.39 -2.67 13.09
CA THR A 94 -6.69 -1.44 12.72
C THR A 94 -7.49 -0.20 13.12
N PHE A 95 -8.80 -0.21 12.83
CA PHE A 95 -9.68 0.90 13.19
C PHE A 95 -9.76 1.07 14.70
N VAL A 96 -9.97 -0.02 15.44
CA VAL A 96 -10.00 -0.02 16.92
C VAL A 96 -8.69 0.47 17.52
N ALA A 97 -7.54 0.15 16.91
CA ALA A 97 -6.23 0.64 17.35
C ALA A 97 -6.04 2.15 17.15
N ILE A 98 -6.58 2.71 16.07
CA ILE A 98 -6.40 4.14 15.73
C ILE A 98 -7.40 5.05 16.44
N VAL A 99 -8.64 4.59 16.66
CA VAL A 99 -9.72 5.39 17.27
C VAL A 99 -9.32 6.10 18.59
N PRO A 100 -8.59 5.48 19.54
CA PRO A 100 -8.13 6.15 20.75
C PRO A 100 -7.34 7.45 20.52
N ASN A 101 -6.62 7.58 19.39
CA ASN A 101 -5.87 8.80 19.07
C ASN A 101 -6.76 10.04 18.95
N LEU A 102 -8.01 9.87 18.50
CA LEU A 102 -8.98 10.96 18.36
C LEU A 102 -9.44 11.48 19.72
N PHE A 103 -9.52 10.60 20.72
CA PHE A 103 -9.94 10.96 22.09
C PHE A 103 -8.80 11.51 22.93
N VAL A 104 -7.59 10.97 22.75
CA VAL A 104 -6.38 11.43 23.44
C VAL A 104 -5.88 12.77 22.88
N GLY A 105 -6.26 13.13 21.64
CA GLY A 105 -5.78 14.34 20.98
C GLY A 105 -4.31 14.26 20.59
N SER A 106 -3.83 13.04 20.31
CA SER A 106 -2.44 12.77 19.94
C SER A 106 -2.11 13.10 18.49
N LEU A 107 -3.11 13.32 17.64
CA LEU A 107 -2.90 13.73 16.24
C LEU A 107 -2.74 15.24 16.17
N GLN A 108 -1.54 15.70 15.85
CA GLN A 108 -1.19 17.12 15.81
C GLN A 108 -0.33 17.45 14.59
N TYR A 109 -0.35 18.72 14.18
CA TYR A 109 0.52 19.21 13.13
C TYR A 109 1.95 19.37 13.66
N ASP A 110 2.91 18.74 12.99
CA ASP A 110 4.33 18.91 13.28
C ASP A 110 4.99 19.74 12.16
N PRO A 111 5.49 20.95 12.47
CA PRO A 111 6.07 21.84 11.47
C PRO A 111 7.37 21.31 10.86
N ARG A 112 8.09 20.41 11.56
CA ARG A 112 9.38 19.86 11.09
C ARG A 112 9.20 18.98 9.85
N ILE A 113 8.03 18.35 9.73
CA ILE A 113 7.69 17.41 8.64
C ILE A 113 6.52 17.89 7.78
N TYR A 114 6.00 19.10 8.06
CA TYR A 114 4.85 19.70 7.37
C TYR A 114 3.63 18.78 7.28
N SER A 115 3.41 17.94 8.30
CA SER A 115 2.37 16.91 8.29
C SER A 115 1.66 16.80 9.64
N CYS A 116 0.38 16.48 9.58
CA CYS A 116 -0.39 16.06 10.74
C CYS A 116 -0.15 14.57 11.03
N THR A 117 0.40 14.27 12.20
CA THR A 117 0.80 12.92 12.58
C THR A 117 0.61 12.67 14.08
N PHE A 118 0.92 11.44 14.49
CA PHE A 118 0.92 11.04 15.88
C PHE A 118 2.08 11.70 16.64
N ALA A 119 1.75 12.58 17.58
CA ALA A 119 2.69 13.26 18.45
C ALA A 119 3.15 12.34 19.59
N GLN A 120 4.39 11.86 19.47
CA GLN A 120 4.99 10.87 20.39
C GLN A 120 5.18 11.38 21.83
N SER A 121 5.17 12.70 22.05
CA SER A 121 5.39 13.36 23.34
C SER A 121 4.12 13.54 24.18
N VAL A 122 2.91 13.33 23.62
CA VAL A 122 1.64 13.59 24.32
C VAL A 122 1.41 12.59 25.46
N SER A 123 1.77 11.33 25.27
CA SER A 123 1.65 10.29 26.30
C SER A 123 2.69 9.20 26.11
N SER A 124 3.64 9.11 27.03
CA SER A 124 4.68 8.07 27.02
C SER A 124 4.09 6.66 27.06
N ALA A 125 3.10 6.42 27.94
CA ALA A 125 2.47 5.11 28.07
C ALA A 125 1.77 4.68 26.77
N TYR A 126 1.07 5.61 26.11
CA TYR A 126 0.41 5.33 24.84
C TYR A 126 1.41 5.09 23.71
N THR A 127 2.47 5.91 23.61
CA THR A 127 3.55 5.70 22.63
C THR A 127 4.24 4.34 22.81
N ILE A 128 4.54 3.94 24.05
CA ILE A 128 5.12 2.62 24.35
C ILE A 128 4.18 1.50 23.93
N ALA A 129 2.89 1.61 24.25
CA ALA A 129 1.88 0.64 23.82
C ALA A 129 1.78 0.54 22.30
N VAL A 130 1.81 1.66 21.58
CA VAL A 130 1.79 1.69 20.12
C VAL A 130 3.01 0.97 19.55
N VAL A 131 4.23 1.32 19.99
CA VAL A 131 5.47 0.68 19.54
C VAL A 131 5.47 -0.82 19.86
N PHE A 132 5.01 -1.23 21.04
CA PHE A 132 5.00 -2.64 21.42
C PHE A 132 3.98 -3.45 20.61
N PHE A 133 2.71 -3.07 20.64
CA PHE A 133 1.62 -3.85 20.05
C PHE A 133 1.56 -3.74 18.52
N HIS A 134 1.98 -2.62 17.93
CA HIS A 134 1.83 -2.37 16.50
C HIS A 134 3.15 -2.44 15.73
N PHE A 135 4.30 -2.50 16.41
CA PHE A 135 5.59 -2.70 15.76
C PHE A 135 6.32 -3.94 16.28
N LEU A 136 6.75 -3.97 17.55
CA LEU A 136 7.58 -5.08 18.06
C LEU A 136 6.87 -6.44 18.02
N LEU A 137 5.62 -6.53 18.47
CA LEU A 137 4.85 -7.76 18.46
C LEU A 137 4.64 -8.29 17.02
N PRO A 138 4.15 -7.50 16.05
CA PRO A 138 4.06 -7.96 14.66
C PRO A 138 5.41 -8.34 14.04
N ILE A 139 6.48 -7.56 14.28
CA ILE A 139 7.82 -7.87 13.77
C ILE A 139 8.30 -9.23 14.31
N THR A 140 8.11 -9.52 15.61
CA THR A 140 8.50 -10.81 16.19
C THR A 140 7.70 -11.98 15.61
N ILE A 141 6.38 -11.83 15.45
CA ILE A 141 5.52 -12.85 14.83
C ILE A 141 5.98 -13.14 13.40
N VAL A 142 6.17 -12.10 12.60
CA VAL A 142 6.59 -12.23 11.19
C VAL A 142 7.97 -12.87 11.08
N THR A 143 8.91 -12.42 11.91
CA THR A 143 10.27 -12.98 11.96
C THR A 143 10.23 -14.46 12.31
N PHE A 144 9.46 -14.85 13.32
CA PHE A 144 9.28 -16.25 13.69
C PHE A 144 8.72 -17.09 12.53
N CYS A 145 7.67 -16.61 11.85
CA CYS A 145 7.09 -17.28 10.69
C CYS A 145 8.14 -17.51 9.58
N TYR A 146 8.87 -16.46 9.19
CA TYR A 146 9.88 -16.55 8.13
C TYR A 146 11.07 -17.43 8.52
N LEU A 147 11.54 -17.37 9.76
CA LEU A 147 12.62 -18.24 10.26
C LEU A 147 12.23 -19.72 10.19
N ARG A 148 11.01 -20.07 10.64
CA ARG A 148 10.54 -21.46 10.60
C ARG A 148 10.41 -21.99 9.17
N ILE A 149 9.91 -21.14 8.25
CA ILE A 149 9.86 -21.48 6.82
C ILE A 149 11.26 -21.70 6.27
N TRP A 150 12.21 -20.82 6.57
CA TRP A 150 13.59 -20.92 6.10
C TRP A 150 14.28 -22.20 6.58
N ILE A 151 14.13 -22.54 7.87
CA ILE A 151 14.65 -23.78 8.45
C ILE A 151 14.07 -25.00 7.73
N LEU A 152 12.75 -25.04 7.51
CA LEU A 152 12.09 -26.15 6.81
C LEU A 152 12.59 -26.28 5.37
N VAL A 153 12.75 -25.17 4.65
CA VAL A 153 13.26 -25.17 3.27
C VAL A 153 14.69 -25.72 3.20
N ILE A 154 15.56 -25.35 4.14
CA ILE A 154 16.93 -25.88 4.22
C ILE A 154 16.90 -27.39 4.52
N GLN A 155 16.07 -27.82 5.47
CA GLN A 155 15.94 -29.24 5.83
C GLN A 155 15.48 -30.09 4.65
N VAL A 156 14.47 -29.63 3.90
CA VAL A 156 13.98 -30.35 2.70
C VAL A 156 15.05 -30.38 1.62
N ARG A 157 15.74 -29.26 1.33
CA ARG A 157 16.85 -29.24 0.36
C ARG A 157 18.00 -30.18 0.73
N ARG A 158 18.32 -30.31 2.02
CA ARG A 158 19.39 -31.22 2.49
C ARG A 158 19.00 -32.70 2.42
N ARG A 159 17.71 -33.03 2.53
CA ARG A 159 17.23 -34.43 2.51
C ARG A 159 16.90 -34.98 1.12
N VAL A 160 16.72 -34.12 0.12
CA VAL A 160 16.37 -34.53 -1.24
C VAL A 160 17.65 -34.56 -2.10
N LYS A 161 18.05 -35.76 -2.57
CA LYS A 161 19.03 -35.89 -3.66
C LYS A 161 18.51 -35.11 -4.89
N PRO A 162 19.37 -34.47 -5.70
CA PRO A 162 18.97 -33.51 -6.74
C PRO A 162 18.00 -34.03 -7.82
N ASP A 163 17.72 -35.33 -7.86
CA ASP A 163 16.97 -36.00 -8.91
C ASP A 163 15.46 -36.18 -8.64
N ASN A 164 14.98 -35.85 -7.43
CA ASN A 164 13.56 -35.98 -7.10
C ASN A 164 12.87 -34.61 -7.05
N ASN A 165 11.85 -34.45 -7.91
CA ASN A 165 10.96 -33.29 -8.06
C ASN A 165 10.91 -32.40 -6.80
N PRO A 166 11.35 -31.12 -6.87
CA PRO A 166 11.35 -30.25 -5.71
C PRO A 166 9.92 -30.06 -5.22
N ARG A 167 9.66 -30.43 -3.95
CA ARG A 167 8.35 -30.23 -3.29
C ARG A 167 7.90 -28.76 -3.30
N LEU A 168 8.83 -27.82 -3.44
CA LEU A 168 8.57 -26.39 -3.56
C LEU A 168 8.79 -25.94 -5.00
N LYS A 169 7.72 -25.49 -5.68
CA LYS A 169 7.84 -25.00 -7.06
C LYS A 169 8.68 -23.71 -7.07
N PRO A 170 9.54 -23.48 -8.09
CA PRO A 170 10.35 -22.27 -8.19
C PRO A 170 9.55 -20.96 -8.12
N HIS A 171 8.31 -20.96 -8.64
CA HIS A 171 7.36 -19.86 -8.54
C HIS A 171 7.00 -19.52 -7.08
N ASP A 172 6.74 -20.54 -6.25
CA ASP A 172 6.32 -20.34 -4.87
C ASP A 172 7.48 -19.82 -4.01
N PHE A 173 8.70 -20.26 -4.31
CA PHE A 173 9.91 -19.70 -3.70
C PHE A 173 10.11 -18.22 -4.04
N ARG A 174 9.91 -17.82 -5.31
CA ARG A 174 10.01 -16.40 -5.70
C ARG A 174 8.94 -15.53 -5.03
N ASN A 175 7.71 -16.03 -4.92
CA ASN A 175 6.64 -15.34 -4.20
C ASN A 175 6.97 -15.19 -2.70
N PHE A 176 7.54 -16.23 -2.08
CA PHE A 176 8.04 -16.16 -0.71
C PHE A 176 9.12 -15.09 -0.54
N ILE A 177 10.14 -15.07 -1.40
CA ILE A 177 11.20 -14.06 -1.37
C ILE A 177 10.62 -12.65 -1.54
N THR A 178 9.66 -12.47 -2.46
CA THR A 178 8.98 -11.19 -2.64
C THR A 178 8.33 -10.70 -1.35
N MET A 179 7.59 -11.57 -0.66
CA MET A 179 6.91 -11.22 0.59
C MET A 179 7.88 -10.98 1.76
N PHE A 180 8.99 -11.72 1.80
CA PHE A 180 10.06 -11.47 2.76
C PHE A 180 10.73 -10.12 2.53
N VAL A 181 11.02 -9.76 1.28
CA VAL A 181 11.59 -8.46 0.92
C VAL A 181 10.65 -7.31 1.30
N VAL A 182 9.34 -7.44 1.05
CA VAL A 182 8.32 -6.47 1.50
C VAL A 182 8.40 -6.27 3.01
N PHE A 183 8.48 -7.35 3.79
CA PHE A 183 8.62 -7.28 5.25
C PHE A 183 9.91 -6.58 5.69
N VAL A 184 11.06 -6.95 5.11
CA VAL A 184 12.35 -6.34 5.47
C VAL A 184 12.34 -4.85 5.18
N LEU A 185 11.80 -4.43 4.02
CA LEU A 185 11.70 -3.03 3.66
C LEU A 185 10.74 -2.27 4.59
N PHE A 186 9.62 -2.87 4.99
CA PHE A 186 8.76 -2.30 6.02
C PHE A 186 9.53 -2.09 7.34
N ALA A 187 10.22 -3.12 7.82
CA ALA A 187 10.99 -3.04 9.07
C ALA A 187 12.07 -1.94 9.01
N VAL A 188 12.82 -1.86 7.91
CA VAL A 188 13.88 -0.85 7.73
C VAL A 188 13.30 0.57 7.63
N CYS A 189 12.18 0.76 6.93
CA CYS A 189 11.58 2.08 6.78
C CYS A 189 10.97 2.60 8.09
N TRP A 190 10.38 1.71 8.89
CA TRP A 190 9.64 2.08 10.10
C TRP A 190 10.46 1.97 11.39
N ALA A 191 11.56 1.22 11.41
CA ALA A 191 12.38 1.04 12.61
C ALA A 191 12.92 2.36 13.20
N PRO A 192 13.53 3.28 12.43
CA PRO A 192 14.07 4.51 12.99
C PRO A 192 13.01 5.33 13.71
N LEU A 193 11.83 5.46 13.12
CA LEU A 193 10.72 6.23 13.69
C LEU A 193 10.19 5.61 14.99
N ASN A 194 10.07 4.27 15.04
CA ASN A 194 9.61 3.57 16.24
C ASN A 194 10.65 3.62 17.37
N PHE A 195 11.94 3.53 17.05
CA PHE A 195 13.00 3.67 18.05
C PHE A 195 13.14 5.10 18.57
N ILE A 196 12.97 6.11 17.71
CA ILE A 196 12.88 7.52 18.14
C ILE A 196 11.68 7.69 19.08
N GLY A 197 10.51 7.18 18.71
CA GLY A 197 9.31 7.24 19.55
C GLY A 197 9.49 6.56 20.90
N LEU A 198 10.14 5.39 20.93
CA LEU A 198 10.45 4.68 22.17
C LEU A 198 11.42 5.49 23.05
N ALA A 199 12.48 6.06 22.46
CA ALA A 199 13.44 6.87 23.19
C ALA A 199 12.80 8.14 23.77
N VAL A 200 11.95 8.82 23.00
CA VAL A 200 11.16 9.99 23.45
C VAL A 200 10.17 9.58 24.54
N ALA A 201 9.55 8.41 24.46
CA ALA A 201 8.60 7.95 25.48
C ALA A 201 9.28 7.62 26.81
N VAL A 202 10.51 7.09 26.80
CA VAL A 202 11.25 6.75 28.02
C VAL A 202 11.73 8.00 28.77
N ASN A 203 12.35 8.97 28.07
CA ASN A 203 12.89 10.18 28.70
C ASN A 203 12.72 11.40 27.77
N PRO A 204 11.52 12.01 27.68
CA PRO A 204 11.25 13.06 26.70
C PRO A 204 12.14 14.29 26.91
N GLU A 205 12.32 14.75 28.16
CA GLU A 205 13.05 15.99 28.47
C GLU A 205 14.52 15.96 28.04
N THR A 206 15.17 14.79 28.13
CA THR A 206 16.59 14.64 27.77
C THR A 206 16.77 14.27 26.30
N ILE A 207 15.84 13.51 25.72
CA ILE A 207 15.99 12.91 24.40
C ILE A 207 15.52 13.87 23.29
N ILE A 208 14.41 14.60 23.48
CA ILE A 208 13.90 15.55 22.48
C ILE A 208 14.97 16.54 22.00
N PRO A 209 15.73 17.24 22.87
CA PRO A 209 16.75 18.19 22.42
C PRO A 209 18.00 17.53 21.83
N ARG A 210 18.21 16.23 22.06
CA ARG A 210 19.36 15.47 21.54
C ARG A 210 19.11 14.86 20.17
N ILE A 211 17.87 14.71 19.75
CA ILE A 211 17.53 14.14 18.45
C ILE A 211 17.81 15.20 17.37
N PRO A 212 18.74 14.95 16.43
CA PRO A 212 18.96 15.87 15.33
C PRO A 212 17.71 15.95 14.45
N GLU A 213 17.36 17.17 14.03
CA GLU A 213 16.17 17.39 13.20
C GLU A 213 16.23 16.64 11.88
N TRP A 214 17.40 16.60 11.22
CA TRP A 214 17.60 15.84 9.99
C TRP A 214 17.32 14.33 10.16
N LEU A 215 17.61 13.77 11.34
CA LEU A 215 17.35 12.35 11.62
C LEU A 215 15.86 12.09 11.78
N PHE A 216 15.15 12.98 12.49
CA PHE A 216 13.70 12.92 12.64
C PHE A 216 13.01 13.03 11.28
N VAL A 217 13.35 14.06 10.51
CA VAL A 217 12.77 14.34 9.19
C VAL A 217 13.05 13.19 8.20
N SER A 218 14.30 12.74 8.10
CA SER A 218 14.65 11.61 7.21
C SER A 218 13.93 10.32 7.59
N SER A 219 13.73 10.05 8.89
CA SER A 219 12.98 8.88 9.36
C SER A 219 11.51 8.93 8.92
N TYR A 220 10.87 10.09 8.99
CA TYR A 220 9.49 10.27 8.52
C TYR A 220 9.36 10.12 7.00
N TYR A 221 10.24 10.75 6.22
CA TYR A 221 10.20 10.61 4.76
C TYR A 221 10.51 9.20 4.30
N MET A 222 11.41 8.48 4.99
CA MET A 222 11.67 7.08 4.70
C MET A 222 10.44 6.20 5.00
N ALA A 223 9.71 6.50 6.07
CA ALA A 223 8.44 5.84 6.38
C ALA A 223 7.36 6.12 5.31
N TYR A 224 7.27 7.35 4.79
CA TYR A 224 6.35 7.68 3.69
C TYR A 224 6.73 6.99 2.38
N PHE A 225 8.03 6.86 2.09
CA PHE A 225 8.49 6.18 0.89
C PHE A 225 8.13 4.67 0.87
N ASN A 226 7.89 4.07 2.04
CA ASN A 226 7.51 2.67 2.17
C ASN A 226 6.27 2.30 1.35
N SER A 227 5.24 3.16 1.32
CA SER A 227 3.99 2.87 0.61
C SER A 227 4.18 2.74 -0.91
N CYS A 228 5.12 3.47 -1.51
CA CYS A 228 5.43 3.34 -2.93
C CYS A 228 6.30 2.11 -3.24
N LEU A 229 7.16 1.70 -2.30
CA LEU A 229 8.06 0.56 -2.48
C LEU A 229 7.29 -0.74 -2.69
N ASN A 230 6.15 -0.94 -2.02
CA ASN A 230 5.33 -2.14 -2.14
C ASN A 230 4.96 -2.42 -3.62
N ALA A 231 4.45 -1.41 -4.33
CA ALA A 231 4.10 -1.54 -5.75
C ALA A 231 5.31 -1.88 -6.65
N ILE A 232 6.46 -1.23 -6.40
CA ILE A 232 7.70 -1.47 -7.15
C ILE A 232 8.18 -2.93 -6.94
N ILE A 233 8.17 -3.41 -5.69
CA ILE A 233 8.61 -4.76 -5.35
C ILE A 233 7.72 -5.80 -6.03
N TYR A 234 6.40 -5.63 -5.97
CA TYR A 234 5.48 -6.56 -6.65
C TYR A 234 5.67 -6.54 -8.17
N GLY A 235 5.89 -5.38 -8.77
CA GLY A 235 6.17 -5.25 -10.21
C GLY A 235 7.49 -5.87 -10.66
N LEU A 236 8.54 -5.81 -9.83
CA LEU A 236 9.87 -6.34 -10.14
C LEU A 236 10.01 -7.84 -9.85
N LEU A 237 9.57 -8.28 -8.68
CA LEU A 237 9.87 -9.64 -8.17
C LEU A 237 8.77 -10.66 -8.50
N ASN A 238 7.52 -10.23 -8.68
CA ASN A 238 6.43 -11.15 -8.96
C ASN A 238 6.10 -11.21 -10.46
N GLN A 239 6.45 -12.34 -11.09
CA GLN A 239 6.26 -12.55 -12.53
C GLN A 239 4.79 -12.46 -12.98
N ASN A 240 3.84 -12.84 -12.12
CA ASN A 240 2.42 -12.75 -12.44
C ASN A 240 1.97 -11.28 -12.44
N PHE A 241 2.37 -10.50 -11.43
CA PHE A 241 2.09 -9.06 -11.40
C PHE A 241 2.77 -8.32 -12.54
N ARG A 242 4.02 -8.64 -12.87
CA ARG A 242 4.72 -8.04 -14.01
C ARG A 242 3.99 -8.29 -15.34
N ARG A 243 3.41 -9.48 -15.52
CA ARG A 243 2.62 -9.81 -16.72
C ARG A 243 1.34 -8.99 -16.78
N GLU A 244 0.60 -8.89 -15.67
CA GLU A 244 -0.63 -8.10 -15.62
C GLU A 244 -0.35 -6.59 -15.72
N TYR A 245 0.72 -6.06 -15.12
CA TYR A 245 1.14 -4.67 -15.33
C TYR A 245 1.43 -4.38 -16.79
N LYS A 246 2.17 -5.26 -17.48
CA LYS A 246 2.39 -5.12 -18.93
C LYS A 246 1.07 -5.16 -19.71
N ARG A 247 0.15 -6.07 -19.35
CA ARG A 247 -1.17 -6.15 -20.01
C ARG A 247 -1.96 -4.86 -19.80
N ILE A 248 -2.05 -4.35 -18.57
CA ILE A 248 -2.76 -3.11 -18.26
C ILE A 248 -2.16 -1.93 -19.02
N ILE A 249 -0.83 -1.78 -19.00
CA ILE A 249 -0.12 -0.71 -19.72
C ILE A 249 -0.37 -0.81 -21.23
N VAL A 250 -0.26 -2.01 -21.82
CA VAL A 250 -0.53 -2.21 -23.25
C VAL A 250 -1.98 -1.91 -23.57
N THR A 251 -2.96 -2.38 -22.78
CA THR A 251 -4.37 -2.07 -23.00
C THR A 251 -4.63 -0.57 -22.92
N PHE A 252 -4.04 0.15 -21.96
CA PHE A 252 -4.17 1.60 -21.86
C PHE A 252 -3.49 2.33 -23.02
N CYS A 253 -2.29 1.91 -23.43
CA CYS A 253 -1.59 2.49 -24.58
C CYS A 253 -2.35 2.23 -25.89
N THR A 254 -2.86 1.02 -26.10
CA THR A 254 -3.64 0.65 -27.28
C THR A 254 -4.99 1.35 -27.28
N ALA A 255 -5.68 1.44 -26.14
CA ALA A 255 -6.92 2.22 -26.03
C ALA A 255 -6.68 3.71 -26.30
N LYS A 256 -5.57 4.27 -25.80
CA LYS A 256 -5.19 5.67 -26.07
C LYS A 256 -4.88 5.88 -27.56
N LEU A 257 -4.23 4.93 -28.22
CA LEU A 257 -4.01 4.97 -29.68
C LEU A 257 -5.35 4.91 -30.44
N PHE A 258 -6.28 4.02 -30.08
CA PHE A 258 -7.61 3.95 -30.69
C PHE A 258 -8.45 5.23 -30.49
N PHE A 259 -8.39 5.87 -29.32
CA PHE A 259 -9.07 7.15 -29.08
C PHE A 259 -8.38 8.32 -29.81
N GLN A 260 -7.07 8.28 -29.98
CA GLN A 260 -6.30 9.26 -30.75
C GLN A 260 -6.60 9.16 -32.26
N ASP A 261 -6.66 7.94 -32.81
CA ASP A 261 -6.96 7.70 -34.23
C ASP A 261 -8.43 8.07 -34.58
N SER A 262 -9.38 7.79 -33.67
CA SER A 262 -10.78 8.20 -33.85
C SER A 262 -10.95 9.73 -33.82
N SER A 263 -10.13 10.46 -33.06
CA SER A 263 -10.14 11.93 -33.03
C SER A 263 -9.50 12.54 -34.28
N ASN A 264 -8.51 11.87 -34.87
CA ASN A 264 -7.86 12.31 -36.11
C ASN A 264 -8.73 12.03 -37.35
N ASP A 265 -9.48 10.92 -37.40
CA ASP A 265 -10.38 10.58 -38.52
C ASP A 265 -11.59 11.53 -38.64
N VAL A 266 -12.03 12.14 -37.53
CA VAL A 266 -13.05 13.20 -37.53
C VAL A 266 -12.49 14.52 -38.09
N GLY A 267 -11.21 14.82 -37.85
CA GLY A 267 -10.54 16.01 -38.36
C GLY A 267 -10.33 16.00 -39.89
N ASP A 268 -10.03 14.84 -40.47
CA ASP A 268 -9.80 14.70 -41.92
C ASP A 268 -11.10 14.58 -42.74
N ARG A 269 -12.21 14.08 -42.15
CA ARG A 269 -13.54 14.12 -42.81
C ARG A 269 -14.11 15.53 -42.94
N MET A 270 -13.68 16.49 -42.11
CA MET A 270 -14.14 17.88 -42.19
C MET A 270 -13.45 18.69 -43.30
N LYS A 271 -12.28 18.25 -43.80
CA LYS A 271 -11.52 18.96 -44.84
C LYS A 271 -11.81 18.50 -46.28
N SER A 272 -12.59 17.44 -46.47
CA SER A 272 -12.70 16.74 -47.77
C SER A 272 -14.07 16.85 -48.48
N LYS A 273 -14.95 17.79 -48.11
CA LYS A 273 -16.17 18.08 -48.88
C LYS A 273 -16.04 19.36 -49.71
N PRO A 274 -16.03 19.30 -51.06
CA PRO A 274 -16.36 20.43 -51.90
C PRO A 274 -17.88 20.62 -51.94
N SER A 275 -18.34 21.87 -51.79
CA SER A 275 -19.75 22.29 -51.84
C SER A 275 -20.41 21.97 -53.19
N PRO A 276 -21.64 21.42 -53.22
CA PRO A 276 -22.50 21.48 -54.39
C PRO A 276 -23.50 22.65 -54.28
N LEU A 277 -23.64 23.38 -55.39
CA LEU A 277 -24.65 24.42 -55.64
C LEU A 277 -26.08 23.87 -55.47
N ILE A 278 -26.96 24.73 -54.95
CA ILE A 278 -28.37 24.48 -54.67
C ILE A 278 -29.24 24.61 -55.95
N THR A 279 -30.21 23.70 -56.04
CA THR A 279 -31.32 23.47 -56.97
C THR A 279 -32.28 24.64 -57.16
N ASN A 280 -33.06 24.63 -58.26
CA ASN A 280 -34.47 25.08 -58.24
C ASN A 280 -35.28 24.72 -59.50
N ASN A 281 -36.42 24.03 -59.33
CA ASN A 281 -37.79 24.57 -59.43
C ASN A 281 -38.87 23.57 -59.94
N ASN A 282 -39.88 23.36 -59.08
CA ASN A 282 -41.34 23.46 -59.28
C ASN A 282 -42.00 23.03 -60.62
N GLN A 283 -43.03 22.15 -60.57
CA GLN A 283 -44.48 22.49 -60.62
C GLN A 283 -45.40 21.26 -60.87
N VAL A 284 -46.42 21.13 -60.02
CA VAL A 284 -47.87 20.93 -60.30
C VAL A 284 -48.32 20.21 -61.58
N LYS A 285 -49.10 19.12 -61.46
CA LYS A 285 -50.47 19.03 -62.03
C LYS A 285 -51.29 17.81 -61.56
N VAL A 286 -52.55 18.09 -61.28
CA VAL A 286 -53.71 17.19 -61.14
C VAL A 286 -54.24 16.86 -62.54
N ASP A 287 -54.67 15.61 -62.80
CA ASP A 287 -55.97 15.27 -63.43
C ASP A 287 -56.16 13.73 -63.65
N SER A 288 -57.24 13.24 -63.03
CA SER A 288 -58.29 12.29 -63.48
C SER A 288 -58.03 11.22 -64.56
N VAL A 289 -58.32 9.95 -64.21
CA VAL A 289 -59.45 9.12 -64.74
C VAL A 289 -59.96 8.24 -63.60
#